data_AF-A0A7J4QVZ6-F1
#
_entry.id   AF-A0A7J4QVZ6-F1
#
_cell.length_a   1.000
_cell.length_b   1.000
_cell.length_c   1.000
_cell.angle_alpha   90.00
_cell.angle_beta   90.00
_cell.angle_gamma   90.00
#
_symmetry.space_group_name_H-M   'P 1'
#
loop_
_entity.id
_entity.type
_entity.pdbx_description
1 polymer ?
#
loop_
_entity_poly.entity_id
_entity_poly.type
_entity_poly.pdbx_seq_one_letter_code
_entity_poly.pdbx_strand_id
1 'polypeptide(L)'
;LQEYVVLSVYVGILHIFVGLFIGLYTVWKAHGAAAAFFEKGSWLLIMTGGTMQARNMVMGFNELFEFQIWTLLIAVGLVSLVIGLAVYEKFGWVGGLVMGPIEIFGLLANTLSYLRIMGVGVAGVKIAEISINMGWEKIGPAMDAGDIFGLILGIVLFVLVQLFAIALGILSPSIHAIRLHFVEWMGKFYDGSGKAFAPLGGRTLHVEGKS
;
A
#
# COMPACT_ATOMS: atom_id res chain seq x y z
N LEU A 1 3.11 7.48 17.12
CA LEU A 1 3.78 7.25 15.80
C LEU A 1 3.86 5.76 15.48
N GLN A 2 4.36 4.93 16.41
CA GLN A 2 4.36 3.46 16.29
C GLN A 2 2.98 2.86 15.99
N GLU A 3 1.92 3.33 16.65
CA GLU A 3 0.55 2.86 16.39
C GLU A 3 0.07 3.13 14.97
N TYR A 4 0.40 4.30 14.41
CA TYR A 4 0.05 4.65 13.02
C TYR A 4 0.83 3.82 11.99
N VAL A 5 2.11 3.54 12.27
CA VAL A 5 2.93 2.62 11.46
C VAL A 5 2.26 1.25 11.41
N VAL A 6 1.97 0.68 12.59
CA VAL A 6 1.36 -0.65 12.72
C VAL A 6 -0.01 -0.70 12.03
N LEU A 7 -0.85 0.32 12.21
CA LEU A 7 -2.15 0.42 11.54
C LEU A 7 -1.99 0.42 10.01
N SER A 8 -1.09 1.24 9.47
CA SER A 8 -0.90 1.34 8.02
C SER A 8 -0.41 0.02 7.41
N VAL A 9 0.46 -0.71 8.12
CA VAL A 9 0.93 -2.02 7.71
C VAL A 9 -0.22 -3.04 7.72
N TYR A 10 -1.06 -3.05 8.76
CA TYR A 10 -2.23 -3.95 8.80
C TYR A 10 -3.24 -3.67 7.69
N VAL A 11 -3.50 -2.38 7.40
CA VAL A 11 -4.36 -1.99 6.27
C VAL A 11 -3.77 -2.48 4.95
N GLY A 12 -2.46 -2.33 4.75
CA GLY A 12 -1.77 -2.81 3.56
C GLY A 12 -1.84 -4.33 3.39
N ILE A 13 -1.58 -5.06 4.48
CA ILE A 13 -1.73 -6.51 4.52
C ILE A 13 -3.13 -6.92 4.09
N LEU A 14 -4.17 -6.35 4.71
CA LEU A 14 -5.56 -6.67 4.42
C LEU A 14 -5.92 -6.35 2.95
N HIS A 15 -5.51 -5.19 2.46
CA HIS A 15 -5.78 -4.79 1.08
C HIS A 15 -5.11 -5.72 0.06
N ILE A 16 -3.84 -6.08 0.28
CA ILE A 16 -3.12 -7.06 -0.56
C ILE A 16 -3.77 -8.45 -0.46
N PHE A 17 -4.23 -8.87 0.72
CA PHE A 17 -4.96 -10.14 0.90
C PHE A 17 -6.20 -10.19 0.01
N VAL A 18 -7.02 -9.14 0.02
CA VAL A 18 -8.21 -9.06 -0.83
C VAL A 18 -7.83 -9.16 -2.31
N GLY A 19 -6.77 -8.47 -2.74
CA GLY A 19 -6.26 -8.56 -4.11
C GLY A 19 -5.81 -9.97 -4.51
N LEU A 20 -5.11 -10.67 -3.61
CA LEU A 20 -4.67 -12.05 -3.83
C LEU A 20 -5.84 -13.03 -3.87
N PHE A 21 -6.88 -12.86 -3.05
CA PHE A 21 -8.09 -13.67 -3.11
C PHE A 21 -8.83 -13.52 -4.45
N ILE A 22 -8.93 -12.29 -4.96
CA ILE A 22 -9.55 -12.03 -6.28
C ILE A 22 -8.69 -12.64 -7.40
N GLY A 23 -7.36 -12.52 -7.29
CA GLY A 23 -6.42 -13.16 -8.22
C GLY A 23 -6.57 -14.67 -8.24
N LEU A 24 -6.64 -15.30 -7.06
CA LEU A 24 -6.86 -16.74 -6.92
C LEU A 24 -8.17 -17.18 -7.58
N TYR A 25 -9.27 -16.44 -7.35
CA TYR A 25 -10.56 -16.74 -7.96
C TYR A 25 -10.53 -16.65 -9.50
N THR A 26 -9.85 -15.63 -10.02
CA THR A 26 -9.72 -15.40 -11.47
C THR A 26 -8.91 -16.51 -12.14
N VAL A 27 -7.75 -16.86 -11.58
CA VAL A 27 -6.89 -17.93 -12.12
C VAL A 27 -7.56 -19.30 -11.98
N TRP A 28 -8.26 -19.55 -10.87
CA TRP A 28 -8.99 -20.81 -10.67
C TRP A 28 -10.03 -21.04 -11.77
N LYS A 29 -10.75 -19.99 -12.17
CA LYS A 29 -11.75 -20.06 -13.23
C LYS A 29 -11.16 -20.23 -14.64
N ALA A 30 -9.94 -19.76 -14.87
CA ALA A 30 -9.30 -19.75 -16.20
C ALA A 30 -8.40 -20.96 -16.48
N HIS A 31 -7.55 -21.35 -15.51
CA HIS A 31 -6.47 -22.34 -15.72
C HIS A 31 -6.54 -23.55 -14.75
N GLY A 32 -7.58 -23.63 -13.91
CA GLY A 32 -7.82 -24.76 -13.01
C GLY A 32 -7.19 -24.60 -11.62
N ALA A 33 -7.57 -25.49 -10.69
CA ALA A 33 -7.29 -25.35 -9.25
C ALA A 33 -5.81 -25.53 -8.87
N ALA A 34 -5.09 -26.43 -9.55
CA ALA A 34 -3.70 -26.72 -9.24
C ALA A 34 -2.78 -25.54 -9.64
N ALA A 35 -2.96 -24.99 -10.84
CA ALA A 35 -2.23 -23.81 -11.30
C ALA A 35 -2.51 -22.59 -10.41
N ALA A 36 -3.78 -22.36 -10.05
CA ALA A 36 -4.17 -21.25 -9.19
C ALA A 36 -3.55 -21.33 -7.79
N PHE A 37 -3.46 -22.52 -7.19
CA PHE A 37 -2.86 -22.69 -5.88
C PHE A 37 -1.34 -22.46 -5.91
N PHE A 38 -0.64 -22.97 -6.92
CA PHE A 38 0.80 -22.76 -7.03
C PHE A 38 1.17 -21.31 -7.38
N GLU A 39 0.38 -20.65 -8.22
CA GLU A 39 0.69 -19.30 -8.69
C GLU A 39 0.20 -18.20 -7.73
N LYS A 40 -0.96 -18.35 -7.08
CA LYS A 40 -1.54 -17.32 -6.18
C LYS A 40 -1.72 -17.82 -4.73
N GLY A 41 -1.92 -19.12 -4.53
CA GLY A 41 -2.02 -19.74 -3.20
C GLY A 41 -0.71 -19.72 -2.42
N SER A 42 0.43 -19.93 -3.09
CA SER A 42 1.77 -19.82 -2.48
C SER A 42 2.00 -18.44 -1.85
N TRP A 43 1.56 -17.37 -2.52
CA TRP A 43 1.64 -16.00 -2.00
C TRP A 43 0.75 -15.75 -0.80
N LEU A 44 -0.42 -16.38 -0.76
CA LEU A 44 -1.34 -16.28 0.37
C LEU A 44 -0.76 -16.96 1.61
N LEU A 45 -0.06 -18.09 1.44
CA LEU A 45 0.68 -18.76 2.51
C LEU A 45 1.86 -17.93 3.02
N ILE A 46 2.67 -17.36 2.10
CA ILE A 46 3.81 -16.50 2.47
C ILE A 46 3.33 -15.23 3.19
N MET A 47 2.27 -14.59 2.71
CA MET A 47 1.67 -13.42 3.38
C MET A 47 1.13 -13.78 4.77
N THR A 48 0.39 -14.87 4.90
CA THR A 48 -0.19 -15.29 6.19
C THR A 48 0.90 -15.63 7.20
N GLY A 49 1.92 -16.39 6.77
CA GLY A 49 3.06 -16.76 7.61
C GLY A 49 3.91 -15.55 7.99
N GLY A 50 4.24 -14.68 7.02
CA GLY A 50 5.05 -13.48 7.24
C GLY A 50 4.39 -12.47 8.18
N THR A 51 3.08 -12.28 8.07
CA THR A 51 2.35 -11.33 8.91
C THR A 51 2.17 -11.81 10.35
N MET A 52 1.93 -13.12 10.54
CA MET A 52 1.87 -13.71 11.89
C MET A 52 3.25 -13.76 12.55
N GLN A 53 4.31 -14.06 11.82
CA GLN A 53 5.68 -14.00 12.34
C GLN A 53 6.08 -12.57 12.72
N ALA A 54 5.78 -11.59 11.87
CA ALA A 54 6.05 -10.18 12.15
C ALA A 54 5.27 -9.69 13.38
N ARG A 55 3.99 -10.08 13.52
CA ARG A 55 3.19 -9.78 14.72
C ARG A 55 3.80 -10.40 15.97
N ASN A 56 4.24 -11.66 15.89
CA ASN A 56 4.79 -12.38 17.04
C ASN A 56 6.12 -11.78 17.51
N MET A 57 6.95 -11.30 16.58
CA MET A 57 8.19 -10.58 16.85
C MET A 57 7.93 -9.21 17.53
N VAL A 58 6.91 -8.47 17.07
CA VAL A 58 6.57 -7.15 17.64
C VAL A 58 5.92 -7.24 19.02
N MET A 59 5.15 -8.29 19.30
CA MET A 59 4.51 -8.50 20.61
C MET A 59 5.45 -9.13 21.66
N GLY A 60 6.72 -9.40 21.31
CA GLY A 60 7.75 -9.86 22.24
C GLY A 60 7.55 -11.27 22.79
N PHE A 61 6.76 -12.11 22.11
CA PHE A 61 6.45 -13.46 22.60
C PHE A 61 7.55 -14.49 22.31
N ASN A 62 8.34 -14.37 21.23
CA ASN A 62 9.36 -15.37 20.84
C ASN A 62 10.62 -14.76 20.19
N GLU A 63 11.76 -15.46 20.30
CA GLU A 63 13.02 -15.14 19.61
C GLU A 63 12.96 -15.46 18.09
N LEU A 64 13.79 -14.77 17.29
CA LEU A 64 13.83 -14.78 15.82
C LEU A 64 13.94 -16.17 15.15
N PHE A 65 14.34 -17.20 15.90
CA PHE A 65 14.64 -18.54 15.37
C PHE A 65 13.86 -19.68 16.05
N GLU A 66 12.83 -19.39 16.83
CA GLU A 66 11.99 -20.47 17.34
C GLU A 66 11.15 -21.09 16.21
N PHE A 67 11.21 -22.42 16.12
CA PHE A 67 10.41 -23.21 15.17
C PHE A 67 8.93 -23.13 15.55
N GLN A 68 8.24 -22.17 14.95
CA GLN A 68 6.80 -22.00 15.12
C GLN A 68 6.06 -22.44 13.86
N ILE A 69 4.77 -22.76 14.03
CA ILE A 69 3.85 -23.14 12.94
C ILE A 69 3.87 -22.10 11.80
N TRP A 70 4.11 -20.83 12.12
CA TRP A 70 4.18 -19.73 11.15
C TRP A 70 5.45 -19.75 10.28
N THR A 71 6.61 -20.06 10.86
CA THR A 71 7.87 -20.25 10.10
C THR A 71 7.77 -21.43 9.14
N LEU A 72 7.11 -22.51 9.58
CA LEU A 72 6.80 -23.65 8.72
C LEU A 72 5.87 -23.26 7.57
N LEU A 73 4.88 -22.40 7.82
CA LEU A 73 3.97 -21.90 6.79
C LEU A 73 4.70 -21.07 5.71
N ILE A 74 5.67 -20.23 6.11
CA ILE A 74 6.53 -19.49 5.18
C ILE A 74 7.39 -20.46 4.37
N ALA A 75 8.00 -21.46 5.01
CA ALA A 75 8.83 -22.45 4.33
C ALA A 75 8.03 -23.27 3.31
N VAL A 76 6.83 -23.72 3.68
CA VAL A 76 5.90 -24.42 2.77
C VAL A 76 5.47 -23.49 1.63
N GLY A 77 5.17 -22.23 1.92
CA GLY A 77 4.84 -21.21 0.92
C GLY A 77 5.98 -20.97 -0.07
N LEU A 78 7.23 -20.89 0.41
CA LEU A 78 8.44 -20.72 -0.41
C LEU A 78 8.67 -21.92 -1.32
N VAL A 79 8.59 -23.14 -0.77
CA VAL A 79 8.73 -24.38 -1.56
C VAL A 79 7.62 -24.47 -2.61
N SER A 80 6.39 -24.16 -2.25
CA SER A 80 5.25 -24.11 -3.18
C SER A 80 5.46 -23.06 -4.27
N LEU A 81 6.01 -21.89 -3.93
CA LEU A 81 6.32 -20.83 -4.91
C LEU A 81 7.42 -21.27 -5.90
N VAL A 82 8.51 -21.86 -5.41
CA VAL A 82 9.60 -22.37 -6.27
C VAL A 82 9.10 -23.48 -7.19
N ILE A 83 8.27 -24.40 -6.68
CA ILE A 83 7.65 -25.47 -7.49
C ILE A 83 6.68 -24.87 -8.52
N GLY A 84 5.87 -23.88 -8.13
CA GLY A 84 4.96 -23.18 -9.02
C GLY A 84 5.69 -22.52 -10.19
N LEU A 85 6.74 -21.76 -9.89
CA LEU A 85 7.54 -21.08 -10.92
C LEU A 85 8.32 -22.07 -11.81
N ALA A 86 8.87 -23.13 -11.21
CA ALA A 86 9.66 -24.12 -11.94
C ALA A 86 8.82 -25.00 -12.88
N VAL A 87 7.60 -25.36 -12.46
CA VAL A 87 6.74 -26.31 -13.19
C VAL A 87 5.74 -25.61 -14.11
N TYR A 88 5.11 -24.51 -13.68
CA TYR A 88 4.02 -23.87 -14.43
C TYR A 88 4.47 -22.72 -15.34
N GLU A 89 5.48 -21.94 -14.95
CA GLU A 89 5.97 -20.81 -15.78
C GLU A 89 7.10 -21.17 -16.75
N LYS A 90 7.51 -22.45 -16.81
CA LYS A 90 8.59 -22.95 -17.69
C LYS A 90 9.95 -22.25 -17.53
N PHE A 91 10.19 -21.55 -16.42
CA PHE A 91 11.51 -20.96 -16.10
C PHE A 91 12.55 -22.00 -15.66
N GLY A 92 12.15 -23.26 -15.47
CA GLY A 92 13.01 -24.32 -14.96
C GLY A 92 13.33 -24.16 -13.47
N TRP A 93 13.87 -25.21 -12.86
CA TRP A 93 14.18 -25.23 -11.42
C TRP A 93 15.16 -24.14 -10.97
N VAL A 94 16.10 -23.77 -11.84
CA VAL A 94 17.08 -22.70 -11.56
C VAL A 94 16.40 -21.33 -11.56
N GLY A 95 15.49 -21.08 -12.51
CA GLY A 95 14.73 -19.82 -12.56
C GLY A 95 13.82 -19.65 -11.36
N GLY A 96 13.11 -20.71 -10.95
CA GLY A 96 12.28 -20.71 -9.74
C GLY A 96 13.04 -20.39 -8.46
N LEU A 97 14.22 -20.97 -8.28
CA LEU A 97 15.03 -20.76 -7.09
C LEU A 97 15.61 -19.33 -7.02
N VAL A 98 15.95 -18.72 -8.16
CA VAL A 98 16.53 -17.37 -8.22
C VAL A 98 15.45 -16.29 -8.14
N MET A 99 14.33 -16.46 -8.84
CA MET A 99 13.25 -15.48 -8.86
C MET A 99 12.47 -15.46 -7.54
N GLY A 100 12.31 -16.60 -6.87
CA GLY A 100 11.50 -16.70 -5.65
C GLY A 100 11.86 -15.69 -4.54
N PRO A 101 13.15 -15.53 -4.17
CA PRO A 101 13.57 -14.51 -3.22
C PRO A 101 13.27 -13.08 -3.68
N ILE A 102 13.52 -12.75 -4.95
CA ILE A 102 13.30 -11.41 -5.53
C ILE A 102 11.82 -11.04 -5.41
N GLU A 103 10.97 -12.00 -5.74
CA GLU A 103 9.52 -11.92 -5.65
C GLU A 103 9.03 -11.65 -4.21
N ILE A 104 9.59 -12.33 -3.22
CA ILE A 104 9.27 -12.09 -1.80
C ILE A 104 9.68 -10.68 -1.38
N PHE A 105 10.85 -10.19 -1.80
CA PHE A 105 11.23 -8.81 -1.54
C PHE A 105 10.28 -7.82 -2.21
N GLY A 106 9.78 -8.13 -3.41
CA GLY A 106 8.73 -7.35 -4.06
C GLY A 106 7.43 -7.30 -3.25
N LEU A 107 7.00 -8.43 -2.69
CA LEU A 107 5.82 -8.50 -1.83
C LEU A 107 6.00 -7.71 -0.52
N LEU A 108 7.17 -7.81 0.11
CA LEU A 108 7.52 -7.03 1.28
C LEU A 108 7.55 -5.53 0.96
N ALA A 109 8.14 -5.14 -0.17
CA ALA A 109 8.16 -3.77 -0.64
C ALA A 109 6.74 -3.22 -0.89
N ASN A 110 5.86 -4.02 -1.49
CA ASN A 110 4.46 -3.66 -1.69
C ASN A 110 3.74 -3.45 -0.35
N THR A 111 3.97 -4.31 0.63
CA THR A 111 3.37 -4.19 1.97
C THR A 111 3.89 -2.95 2.70
N LEU A 112 5.19 -2.69 2.63
CA LEU A 112 5.83 -1.52 3.25
C LEU A 112 5.45 -0.20 2.54
N SER A 113 5.06 -0.24 1.26
CA SER A 113 4.60 0.95 0.54
C SER A 113 3.34 1.56 1.17
N TYR A 114 2.55 0.82 1.98
CA TYR A 114 1.41 1.36 2.71
C TYR A 114 1.79 2.30 3.86
N LEU A 115 3.05 2.29 4.31
CA LEU A 115 3.59 3.31 5.25
C LEU A 115 3.41 4.74 4.70
N ARG A 116 3.26 4.87 3.40
CA ARG A 116 2.88 6.09 2.70
C ARG A 116 1.60 6.73 3.22
N ILE A 117 0.56 5.94 3.54
CA ILE A 117 -0.69 6.46 4.11
C ILE A 117 -0.41 7.13 5.45
N MET A 118 0.36 6.45 6.30
CA MET A 118 0.81 7.01 7.57
C MET A 118 1.63 8.28 7.35
N GLY A 119 2.56 8.28 6.40
CA GLY A 119 3.40 9.44 6.09
C GLY A 119 2.59 10.68 5.71
N VAL A 120 1.62 10.52 4.81
CA VAL A 120 0.73 11.62 4.40
C VAL A 120 -0.17 12.08 5.54
N GLY A 121 -0.72 11.16 6.34
CA GLY A 121 -1.57 11.50 7.49
C GLY A 121 -0.82 12.25 8.57
N VAL A 122 0.38 11.79 8.95
CA VAL A 122 1.24 12.43 9.96
C VAL A 122 1.70 13.81 9.47
N ALA A 123 2.07 13.95 8.20
CA ALA A 123 2.43 15.24 7.61
C ALA A 123 1.26 16.24 7.69
N GLY A 124 0.04 15.81 7.36
CA GLY A 124 -1.15 16.65 7.47
C GLY A 124 -1.41 17.14 8.90
N VAL A 125 -1.35 16.25 9.88
CA VAL A 125 -1.51 16.60 11.31
C VAL A 125 -0.43 17.58 11.77
N LYS A 126 0.82 17.38 11.34
CA LYS A 126 1.94 18.27 11.71
C LYS A 126 1.82 19.66 11.09
N ILE A 127 1.34 19.76 9.85
CA ILE A 127 1.06 21.07 9.23
C ILE A 127 -0.06 21.79 9.99
N ALA A 128 -1.12 21.08 10.39
CA ALA A 128 -2.20 21.65 11.20
C ALA A 128 -1.72 22.11 12.58
N GLU A 129 -0.87 21.32 13.24
CA GLU A 129 -0.25 21.66 14.53
C GLU A 129 0.59 22.94 14.42
N ILE A 130 1.38 23.09 13.36
CA ILE A 130 2.15 24.32 13.08
C ILE A 130 1.21 25.52 12.88
N SER A 131 0.11 25.34 12.15
CA SER A 131 -0.90 26.40 11.94
C SER A 131 -1.45 26.94 13.27
N ILE A 132 -1.77 26.04 14.19
CA ILE A 132 -2.36 26.39 15.49
C ILE A 132 -1.30 27.03 16.40
N ASN A 133 -0.14 26.39 16.57
CA ASN A 133 0.87 26.84 17.52
C ASN A 133 1.60 28.12 17.08
N MET A 134 1.84 28.30 15.78
CA MET A 134 2.54 29.48 15.24
C MET A 134 1.60 30.57 14.74
N GLY A 135 0.38 30.22 14.34
CA GLY A 135 -0.64 31.19 13.91
C GLY A 135 -1.58 31.57 15.06
N TRP A 136 -2.49 30.66 15.42
CA TRP A 136 -3.58 30.95 16.35
C TRP A 136 -3.13 31.31 17.76
N GLU A 137 -2.25 30.51 18.37
CA GLU A 137 -1.79 30.73 19.75
C GLU A 137 -0.95 32.00 19.91
N LYS A 138 -0.34 32.50 18.83
CA LYS A 138 0.45 33.74 18.83
C LYS A 138 -0.41 35.00 18.75
N ILE A 139 -1.66 34.89 18.29
CA ILE A 139 -2.59 36.01 18.16
C ILE A 139 -3.02 36.55 19.53
N GLY A 140 -3.33 35.69 20.50
CA GLY A 140 -3.79 36.11 21.85
C GLY A 140 -2.76 36.97 22.59
N PRO A 141 -1.51 36.50 22.78
CA PRO A 141 -0.45 37.30 23.42
C PRO A 141 -0.07 38.56 22.63
N ALA A 142 -0.18 38.55 21.30
CA ALA A 142 0.09 39.74 20.48
C ALA A 142 -0.99 40.83 20.67
N MET A 143 -2.25 40.43 20.90
CA MET A 143 -3.33 41.36 21.25
C MET A 143 -3.10 42.00 22.62
N ASP A 144 -2.71 41.20 23.63
CA ASP A 144 -2.45 41.71 24.99
C ASP A 144 -1.20 42.61 25.05
N ALA A 145 -0.19 42.35 24.23
CA ALA A 145 1.02 43.16 24.14
C ALA A 145 0.86 44.45 23.31
N GLY A 146 -0.28 44.64 22.64
CA GLY A 146 -0.52 45.79 21.75
C GLY A 146 0.34 45.80 20.49
N ASP A 147 0.94 44.66 20.11
CA ASP A 147 1.79 44.54 18.92
C ASP A 147 0.94 44.32 17.67
N ILE A 148 0.58 45.42 17.00
CA ILE A 148 -0.15 45.41 15.73
C ILE A 148 0.56 44.55 14.67
N PHE A 149 1.90 44.53 14.65
CA PHE A 149 2.66 43.80 13.64
C PHE A 149 2.55 42.29 13.86
N GLY A 150 2.74 41.81 15.09
CA GLY A 150 2.57 40.42 15.47
C GLY A 150 1.15 39.89 15.24
N LEU A 151 0.13 40.73 15.46
CA LEU A 151 -1.26 40.38 15.21
C LEU A 151 -1.55 40.14 13.72
N ILE A 152 -1.15 41.09 12.85
CA ILE A 152 -1.36 40.98 11.40
C ILE A 152 -0.59 39.78 10.85
N LEU A 153 0.67 39.59 11.29
CA LEU A 153 1.49 38.48 10.85
C LEU A 153 0.90 37.13 11.27
N GLY A 154 0.40 37.01 12.51
CA GLY A 154 -0.24 35.79 13.01
C GLY A 154 -1.50 35.41 12.23
N ILE A 155 -2.36 36.39 11.92
CA ILE A 155 -3.58 36.16 11.11
C ILE A 155 -3.22 35.72 9.69
N VAL A 156 -2.28 36.42 9.04
CA VAL A 156 -1.85 36.09 7.67
C VAL A 156 -1.24 34.69 7.63
N LEU A 157 -0.37 34.35 8.58
CA LEU A 157 0.27 33.05 8.66
C LEU A 157 -0.76 31.94 8.92
N PHE A 158 -1.71 32.15 9.83
CA PHE A 158 -2.79 31.21 10.10
C PHE A 158 -3.63 30.94 8.85
N VAL A 159 -4.09 31.98 8.14
CA VAL A 159 -4.92 31.83 6.94
C VAL A 159 -4.14 31.12 5.82
N LEU A 160 -2.89 31.51 5.57
CA LEU A 160 -2.07 30.89 4.52
C LEU A 160 -1.77 29.42 4.81
N VAL A 161 -1.36 29.09 6.02
CA VAL A 161 -1.07 27.71 6.41
C VAL A 161 -2.34 26.87 6.39
N GLN A 162 -3.49 27.42 6.80
CA GLN A 162 -4.76 26.72 6.75
C GLN A 162 -5.21 26.43 5.31
N LEU A 163 -5.07 27.39 4.40
CA LEU A 163 -5.38 27.20 2.98
C LEU A 163 -4.47 26.12 2.37
N PHE A 164 -3.18 26.16 2.69
CA PHE A 164 -2.23 25.15 2.25
C PHE A 164 -2.52 23.76 2.82
N ALA A 165 -2.91 23.68 4.10
CA ALA A 165 -3.28 22.43 4.76
C ALA A 165 -4.51 21.78 4.10
N ILE A 166 -5.52 22.57 3.74
CA ILE A 166 -6.71 22.08 3.04
C ILE A 166 -6.34 21.58 1.63
N ALA A 167 -5.55 22.35 0.88
CA ALA A 167 -5.11 21.97 -0.46
C ALA A 167 -4.35 20.63 -0.45
N LEU A 168 -3.36 20.48 0.44
CA LEU A 168 -2.62 19.24 0.59
C LEU A 168 -3.47 18.09 1.16
N GLY A 169 -4.38 18.39 2.09
CA GLY A 169 -5.27 17.42 2.70
C GLY A 169 -6.22 16.76 1.71
N ILE A 170 -6.58 17.44 0.62
CA ILE A 170 -7.43 16.88 -0.44
C ILE A 170 -6.57 16.17 -1.49
N LEU A 171 -5.53 16.83 -1.99
CA LEU A 171 -4.77 16.33 -3.15
C LEU A 171 -3.82 15.20 -2.79
N SER A 172 -3.08 15.32 -1.68
CA SER A 172 -2.04 14.37 -1.32
C SER A 172 -2.61 12.98 -1.03
N PRO A 173 -3.61 12.79 -0.13
CA PRO A 173 -4.17 11.47 0.11
C PRO A 173 -4.77 10.84 -1.15
N SER A 174 -5.42 11.63 -2.01
CA SER A 174 -6.04 11.15 -3.24
C SER A 174 -5.03 10.52 -4.20
N ILE A 175 -3.90 11.19 -4.45
CA ILE A 175 -2.85 10.67 -5.35
C ILE A 175 -2.19 9.43 -4.76
N HIS A 176 -1.93 9.42 -3.46
CA HIS A 176 -1.30 8.27 -2.80
C HIS A 176 -2.25 7.07 -2.76
N ALA A 177 -3.55 7.27 -2.51
CA ALA A 177 -4.56 6.21 -2.56
C ALA A 177 -4.65 5.57 -3.95
N ILE A 178 -4.69 6.40 -5.00
CA ILE A 178 -4.68 5.96 -6.41
C ILE A 178 -3.49 5.05 -6.69
N ARG A 179 -2.29 5.43 -6.23
CA ARG A 179 -1.09 4.61 -6.42
C ARG A 179 -1.20 3.25 -5.75
N LEU A 180 -1.66 3.19 -4.50
CA LEU A 180 -1.83 1.92 -3.78
C LEU A 180 -2.82 1.02 -4.54
N HIS A 181 -3.90 1.59 -5.09
CA HIS A 181 -4.85 0.83 -5.92
C HIS A 181 -4.24 0.33 -7.22
N PHE A 182 -3.61 1.19 -8.02
CA PHE A 182 -3.12 0.80 -9.35
C PHE A 182 -1.86 -0.07 -9.31
N VAL A 183 -0.90 0.27 -8.46
CA VAL A 183 0.41 -0.37 -8.47
C VAL A 183 0.42 -1.60 -7.58
N GLU A 184 -0.13 -1.49 -6.37
CA GLU A 184 0.06 -2.52 -5.36
C GLU A 184 -1.10 -3.51 -5.31
N TRP A 185 -2.34 -3.05 -5.56
CA TRP A 185 -3.55 -3.88 -5.52
C TRP A 185 -3.91 -4.48 -6.88
N MET A 186 -4.08 -3.66 -7.93
CA MET A 186 -4.46 -4.14 -9.27
C MET A 186 -3.42 -5.10 -9.86
N GLY A 187 -2.12 -4.86 -9.61
CA GLY A 187 -1.06 -5.76 -10.05
C GLY A 187 -1.12 -7.19 -9.47
N LYS A 188 -2.01 -7.49 -8.51
CA LYS A 188 -2.18 -8.84 -7.95
C LYS A 188 -3.17 -9.72 -8.71
N PHE A 189 -4.10 -9.13 -9.46
CA PHE A 189 -5.18 -9.86 -10.13
C PHE A 189 -5.47 -9.39 -11.57
N TYR A 190 -4.93 -8.24 -11.98
CA TYR A 190 -5.24 -7.63 -13.26
C TYR A 190 -4.02 -7.67 -14.19
N ASP A 191 -4.05 -8.51 -15.21
CA ASP A 191 -2.96 -8.65 -16.20
C ASP A 191 -2.93 -7.53 -17.24
N GLY A 192 -3.86 -6.57 -17.20
CA GLY A 192 -3.91 -5.48 -18.18
C GLY A 192 -4.24 -5.94 -19.61
N SER A 193 -4.45 -7.23 -19.83
CA SER A 193 -4.76 -7.81 -21.14
C SER A 193 -6.28 -7.82 -21.36
N GLY A 194 -6.71 -7.26 -22.49
CA GLY A 194 -8.12 -7.16 -22.85
C GLY A 194 -8.32 -6.25 -24.05
N LYS A 195 -9.42 -6.45 -24.78
CA LYS A 195 -9.86 -5.50 -25.79
C LYS A 195 -10.88 -4.56 -25.16
N ALA A 196 -10.66 -3.25 -25.30
CA ALA A 196 -11.65 -2.27 -24.91
C ALA A 196 -12.98 -2.60 -25.60
N PHE A 197 -14.05 -2.71 -24.81
CA PHE A 197 -15.36 -3.02 -25.34
C PHE A 197 -15.85 -1.83 -26.18
N ALA A 198 -15.84 -2.00 -27.50
CA ALA A 198 -16.34 -1.02 -28.46
C ALA A 198 -17.66 -1.55 -29.05
N PRO A 199 -18.81 -1.30 -28.41
CA PRO A 199 -20.08 -1.92 -28.80
C PRO A 199 -20.54 -1.57 -30.22
N LEU A 200 -20.10 -0.41 -30.75
CA LEU A 200 -20.62 0.12 -32.01
C LEU A 200 -19.54 0.42 -33.07
N GLY A 201 -18.25 0.15 -32.82
CA GLY A 201 -17.16 0.26 -33.82
C GLY A 201 -17.00 1.61 -34.55
N GLY A 202 -17.78 2.64 -34.18
CA GLY A 202 -17.82 3.93 -34.84
C GLY A 202 -17.01 4.97 -34.09
N ARG A 203 -16.20 5.74 -34.84
CA ARG A 203 -15.51 6.91 -34.31
C ARG A 203 -16.56 7.93 -33.88
N THR A 204 -16.58 8.29 -32.60
CA THR A 204 -17.50 9.32 -32.08
C THR A 204 -17.23 10.65 -32.79
N LEU A 205 -18.22 11.18 -33.50
CA LEU A 205 -18.10 12.40 -34.31
C LEU A 205 -17.81 13.68 -33.49
N HIS A 206 -17.96 13.64 -32.15
CA HIS A 206 -17.91 14.82 -31.27
C HIS A 206 -16.88 14.73 -30.13
N VAL A 207 -15.87 13.87 -30.23
CA VAL A 207 -14.83 13.78 -29.21
C VAL A 207 -13.47 13.85 -29.89
N GLU A 208 -12.86 15.03 -29.82
CA GLU A 208 -11.53 15.28 -30.35
C GLU A 208 -10.48 14.74 -29.36
N GLY A 209 -10.35 13.42 -29.34
CA GLY A 209 -9.20 12.73 -28.74
C GLY A 209 -8.15 12.53 -29.81
N LYS A 210 -7.20 13.45 -29.91
CA LYS A 210 -5.95 13.22 -30.66
C LYS A 210 -5.16 12.09 -30.01
N SER A 211 -4.61 11.26 -30.89
CA SER A 211 -3.75 10.09 -30.66
C SER A 211 -2.66 10.28 -29.62
#